data_AF-A0A7C7W1Y0-F1
#
_entry.id   AF-A0A7C7W1Y0-F1
#
_cell.length_a   1.000
_cell.length_b   1.000
_cell.length_c   1.000
_cell.angle_alpha   90.00
_cell.angle_beta   90.00
_cell.angle_gamma   90.00
#
_symmetry.space_group_name_H-M   'P 1'
#
loop_
_entity.id
_entity.type
_entity.pdbx_description
1 polymer ?
#
loop_
_entity_poly.entity_id
_entity_poly.type
_entity_poly.pdbx_seq_one_letter_code
_entity_poly.pdbx_strand_id
1 'polypeptide(L)' 'EGGYVVSVRSPLAERKGADELCRKFPTGGGRKAAAGINHLPDDLLEEFIEEFKAQFS' A
#
# COMPACT_ATOMS: atom_id res chain seq x y z
N GLU A 1 -2.44 -0.54 21.24
CA GLU A 1 -2.86 -0.06 19.91
C GLU A 1 -2.66 -1.20 18.93
N GLY A 2 -3.72 -1.58 18.19
CA GLY A 2 -3.71 -2.66 17.18
C GLY A 2 -3.23 -2.16 15.82
N GLY A 3 -3.57 -2.83 14.72
CA GLY A 3 -3.22 -2.39 13.37
C GLY A 3 -2.04 -3.11 12.72
N TYR A 4 -1.78 -2.74 11.46
CA TYR A 4 -0.82 -3.42 10.58
C TYR A 4 0.33 -2.51 10.16
N VAL A 5 1.50 -3.12 9.96
CA VAL A 5 2.58 -2.54 9.17
C VAL A 5 2.53 -3.19 7.79
N VAL A 6 2.49 -2.39 6.75
CA VAL A 6 2.32 -2.89 5.39
C VAL A 6 3.56 -2.58 4.56
N SER A 7 4.06 -3.58 3.83
CA SER A 7 5.10 -3.38 2.81
C SER A 7 4.59 -3.81 1.45
N VAL A 8 4.58 -2.90 0.49
CA VAL A 8 4.10 -3.12 -0.87
C VAL A 8 5.28 -3.20 -1.83
N ARG A 9 5.19 -4.14 -2.77
CA ARG A 9 6.14 -4.28 -3.89
C ARG A 9 5.35 -4.31 -5.20
N SER A 10 5.78 -3.52 -6.17
CA SER A 10 5.20 -3.56 -7.51
C SER A 10 5.63 -4.81 -8.27
N PRO A 11 4.81 -5.30 -9.22
CA PRO A 11 5.19 -6.37 -10.14
C PRO A 11 6.52 -6.09 -10.85
N LEU A 12 7.29 -7.14 -11.15
CA LEU A 12 8.59 -6.98 -11.83
C LEU A 12 8.47 -6.43 -13.25
N ALA A 13 7.35 -6.73 -13.93
CA ALA A 13 7.03 -6.23 -15.26
C ALA A 13 6.76 -4.71 -15.25
N GLU A 14 6.10 -4.22 -14.20
CA GLU A 14 5.63 -2.86 -14.05
C GLU A 14 6.13 -2.32 -12.70
N ARG A 15 7.38 -1.84 -12.64
CA ARG A 15 8.08 -1.39 -11.42
C ARG A 15 7.57 -0.03 -10.89
N LYS A 16 6.25 0.18 -10.84
CA LYS A 16 5.57 1.41 -10.43
C LYS A 16 4.25 1.12 -9.68
N GLY A 17 3.64 2.13 -9.08
CA GLY A 17 2.32 2.04 -8.44
C GLY A 17 2.32 1.68 -6.95
N ALA A 18 3.47 1.26 -6.38
CA ALA A 18 3.54 0.99 -4.95
C ALA A 18 3.43 2.27 -4.11
N ASP A 19 4.10 3.35 -4.53
CA ASP A 19 4.02 4.65 -3.86
C ASP A 19 2.65 5.30 -4.00
N GLU A 20 2.05 5.21 -5.18
CA GLU A 20 0.69 5.69 -5.47
C GLU A 20 -0.34 5.03 -4.55
N LEU A 21 -0.29 3.71 -4.39
CA LEU A 21 -1.15 2.99 -3.45
C LEU A 21 -0.89 3.41 -2.00
N CYS A 22 0.36 3.34 -1.52
CA CYS A 22 0.64 3.59 -0.11
C CYS A 22 0.29 5.04 0.29
N ARG A 23 0.45 6.03 -0.60
CA ARG A 23 0.12 7.44 -0.31
C ARG A 23 -1.37 7.70 -0.07
N LYS A 24 -2.26 6.77 -0.44
CA LYS A 24 -3.70 6.87 -0.15
C LYS A 24 -4.02 6.66 1.33
N PHE A 25 -3.11 6.01 2.07
CA PHE A 25 -3.31 5.64 3.47
C PHE A 25 -2.45 6.49 4.42
N PRO A 26 -2.89 6.72 5.68
CA PRO A 26 -2.11 7.43 6.68
C PRO A 26 -0.73 6.82 6.86
N THR A 27 0.30 7.64 7.05
CA THR A 27 1.72 7.22 7.21
C THR A 27 2.33 6.47 6.01
N GLY A 28 1.60 6.36 4.90
CA GLY A 28 2.04 5.64 3.73
C GLY A 28 2.90 6.46 2.78
N GLY A 29 3.95 5.83 2.23
CA GLY A 29 4.86 6.46 1.31
C GLY A 29 6.01 5.56 0.88
N GLY A 30 6.84 6.04 -0.05
CA GLY A 30 7.99 5.30 -0.54
C GLY A 30 8.35 5.63 -1.98
N ARG A 31 8.95 4.65 -2.65
CA ARG A 31 9.42 4.73 -4.04
C ARG A 31 8.43 4.03 -4.96
N LYS A 32 8.45 4.39 -6.25
CA LYS A 32 7.57 3.83 -7.30
C LYS A 32 7.38 2.32 -7.25
N ALA A 33 8.46 1.56 -7.09
CA ALA A 33 8.43 0.10 -7.09
C ALA A 33 8.28 -0.55 -5.70
N ALA A 34 8.48 0.22 -4.62
CA ALA A 34 8.52 -0.29 -3.26
C ALA A 34 8.17 0.81 -2.26
N ALA A 35 7.09 0.59 -1.52
CA ALA A 35 6.54 1.53 -0.55
C ALA A 35 5.99 0.77 0.66
N GLY A 36 5.53 1.50 1.67
CA GLY A 36 4.91 0.91 2.83
C GLY A 36 4.05 1.89 3.61
N ILE A 37 3.35 1.35 4.60
CA ILE A 37 2.50 2.05 5.56
C ILE A 37 2.99 1.66 6.95
N ASN A 38 3.39 2.65 7.75
CA ASN A 38 3.93 2.40 9.10
C ASN A 38 2.84 1.98 10.08
N HIS A 39 1.61 2.44 9.86
CA HIS A 39 0.46 2.05 10.65
C HIS A 39 -0.83 2.13 9.82
N LEU A 40 -1.42 0.97 9.54
CA LEU A 40 -2.75 0.85 8.94
C LEU A 40 -3.73 0.41 10.03
N PRO A 41 -4.70 1.27 10.39
CA PRO A 41 -5.81 0.90 11.27
C PRO A 41 -6.59 -0.32 10.77
N ASP A 42 -7.13 -1.13 11.69
CA ASP A 42 -7.81 -2.39 11.36
C ASP A 42 -9.06 -2.19 10.49
N ASP A 43 -9.76 -1.06 10.66
CA ASP A 43 -10.94 -0.65 9.89
C ASP A 43 -10.63 -0.25 8.44
N LEU A 44 -9.37 0.06 8.12
CA LEU A 44 -8.93 0.39 6.77
C LEU A 44 -8.34 -0.82 6.01
N LEU A 45 -8.31 -2.00 6.61
CA LEU A 45 -7.74 -3.19 5.96
C LEU A 45 -8.53 -3.59 4.70
N GLU A 46 -9.86 -3.54 4.75
CA GLU A 46 -10.71 -3.91 3.62
C GLU A 46 -10.52 -2.94 2.44
N GLU A 47 -10.56 -1.63 2.70
CA GLU A 47 -10.27 -0.59 1.71
C GLU A 47 -8.86 -0.75 1.11
N PHE A 48 -7.85 -1.05 1.94
CA PHE A 48 -6.50 -1.34 1.45
C PHE A 48 -6.47 -2.50 0.46
N ILE A 49 -7.20 -3.59 0.73
CA ILE A 49 -7.24 -4.76 -0.16
C ILE A 49 -7.91 -4.41 -1.49
N GLU A 50 -8.99 -3.62 -1.47
CA GLU A 50 -9.68 -3.17 -2.69
C GLU A 50 -8.78 -2.28 -3.55
N GLU A 51 -8.17 -1.26 -2.93
CA GLU A 51 -7.24 -0.35 -3.61
C GLU A 51 -6.00 -1.07 -4.13
N PHE A 52 -5.47 -2.04 -3.38
CA PHE A 52 -4.35 -2.86 -3.82
C PHE A 52 -4.70 -3.65 -5.08
N LYS A 53 -5.89 -4.28 -5.11
CA LYS A 53 -6.37 -5.00 -6.30
C LYS A 53 -6.53 -4.06 -7.48
N ALA A 54 -7.18 -2.91 -7.29
CA ALA A 54 -7.39 -1.93 -8.35
C ALA A 54 -6.06 -1.36 -8.90
N GLN A 55 -5.03 -1.22 -8.07
CA GLN A 55 -3.72 -0.71 -8.49
C GLN A 55 -2.94 -1.69 -9.38
N PHE A 56 -3.13 -3.01 -9.22
CA PHE A 56 -2.29 -4.05 -9.83
C PHE A 56 -3.04 -5.12 -10.64
N SER A 57 -4.35 -4.94 -10.87
CA SER A 57 -5.17 -5.81 -11.74
C SER A 57 -4.93 -5.57 -13.23
#